data_AF-A0A7R7ZUN1-F1
#
_entry.id   AF-A0A7R7ZUN1-F1
#
_cell.length_a   1.000
_cell.length_b   1.000
_cell.length_c   1.000
_cell.angle_alpha   90.00
_cell.angle_beta   90.00
_cell.angle_gamma   90.00
#
_symmetry.space_group_name_H-M   'P 1'
#
loop_
_entity.id
_entity.type
_entity.pdbx_description
1 polymer ?
#
loop_
_entity_poly.entity_id
_entity_poly.type
_entity_poly.pdbx_seq_one_letter_code
_entity_poly.pdbx_strand_id
1 'polypeptide(L)'
;MNNPRRQPNPNAPHPSTFLWAHELRRENIQVVNQLNRIRADLAVANDTIGNLNHKLERLDLQAREEIIRLENSLKELEARFDTNLRTGIERVEELENENRQLRGRIDGLERHAREQVRMEDGIRVRVLDEVRDMMMERGESRVKVELGIGMGRGDVVKACSAGSDVLVPDSMPMGSVPGVGGRSGLSSTLSDTTWRTPSLVGEKTEEVGTELEGVVKQGGRSLADYFAAAEGMRRGLQAQRDEGEVVRAVVRGLDDSGIRALIEEEISHVGWSWSALRAVMLKVMEDREMPIQEPVKESEMPNCNVKVESTNAHQVQHKRQRTRRYIPIVPADEEDERIVMEMYRH
;
A
#
# COMPACT_ATOMS: atom_id res chain seq x y z
N MET A 1 67.15 69.61 77.72
CA MET A 1 66.04 68.75 78.14
C MET A 1 66.04 67.52 77.26
N ASN A 2 66.29 66.36 77.87
CA ASN A 2 66.55 65.10 77.18
C ASN A 2 65.23 64.50 76.67
N ASN A 3 65.11 64.38 75.34
CA ASN A 3 64.03 63.61 74.72
C ASN A 3 64.21 62.13 75.05
N PRO A 4 63.23 61.45 75.66
CA PRO A 4 63.32 60.01 75.85
C PRO A 4 63.24 59.34 74.49
N ARG A 5 64.36 58.77 74.02
CA ARG A 5 64.36 57.84 72.88
C ARG A 5 63.44 56.68 73.25
N ARG A 6 62.29 56.58 72.60
CA ARG A 6 61.44 55.38 72.59
C ARG A 6 62.33 54.19 72.24
N GLN A 7 62.49 53.27 73.19
CA GLN A 7 63.07 51.97 72.91
C GLN A 7 62.17 51.26 71.88
N PRO A 8 62.73 50.65 70.83
CA PRO A 8 61.95 49.83 69.90
C PRO A 8 61.34 48.68 70.70
N ASN A 9 60.00 48.58 70.68
CA ASN A 9 59.26 47.56 71.40
C ASN A 9 59.67 46.17 70.85
N PRO A 10 60.28 45.27 71.64
CA PRO A 10 60.77 43.97 71.17
C PRO A 10 59.65 43.02 70.73
N ASN A 11 58.38 43.38 71.02
CA ASN A 11 57.19 42.63 70.60
C ASN A 11 56.55 43.19 69.31
N ALA A 12 57.18 44.15 68.63
CA ALA A 12 56.69 44.61 67.32
C ALA A 12 56.92 43.50 66.29
N PRO A 13 55.87 42.98 65.61
CA PRO A 13 56.03 41.92 64.64
C PRO A 13 56.98 42.35 63.54
N HIS A 14 57.94 41.49 63.21
CA HIS A 14 58.90 41.77 62.14
C HIS A 14 58.13 42.02 60.82
N PRO A 15 58.56 42.95 59.95
CA PRO A 15 57.86 43.26 58.70
C PRO A 15 57.55 42.04 57.82
N SER A 16 58.40 41.01 57.87
CA SER A 16 58.15 39.73 57.19
C SER A 16 56.88 39.03 57.68
N THR A 17 56.59 39.03 58.99
CA THR A 17 55.38 38.44 59.56
C THR A 17 54.11 39.11 59.04
N PHE A 18 54.13 40.44 58.85
CA PHE A 18 53.01 41.17 58.25
C PHE A 18 52.81 40.82 56.78
N LEU A 19 53.89 40.67 56.00
CA LEU A 19 53.81 40.25 54.60
C LEU A 19 53.24 38.83 54.47
N TRP A 20 53.70 37.90 55.31
CA TRP A 20 53.16 36.54 55.36
C TRP A 20 51.68 36.51 55.76
N ALA A 21 51.28 37.25 56.79
CA ALA A 21 49.88 37.33 57.20
C ALA A 21 48.99 37.95 56.10
N HIS A 22 49.51 38.95 55.38
CA HIS A 22 48.81 39.56 54.25
C HIS A 22 48.64 38.57 53.10
N GLU A 23 49.69 37.82 52.76
CA GLU A 23 49.64 36.84 51.66
C GLU A 23 48.68 35.69 51.99
N LEU A 24 48.75 35.14 53.20
CA LEU A 24 47.80 34.14 53.69
C LEU A 24 46.35 34.63 53.64
N ARG A 25 46.12 35.92 53.91
CA ARG A 25 44.78 36.51 53.79
C ARG A 25 44.33 36.58 52.34
N ARG A 26 45.22 36.94 51.41
CA ARG A 26 44.92 36.98 49.98
C ARG A 26 44.58 35.58 49.45
N GLU A 27 45.40 34.59 49.78
CA GLU A 27 45.16 33.19 49.40
C GLU A 27 43.84 32.67 49.99
N ASN A 28 43.57 32.92 51.27
CA ASN A 28 42.29 32.55 51.89
C ASN A 28 41.09 33.18 51.18
N ILE A 29 41.16 34.45 50.78
CA ILE A 29 40.09 35.11 50.01
C ILE A 29 39.91 34.42 48.66
N GLN A 30 41.00 34.05 47.98
CA GLN A 30 40.94 33.34 46.70
C GLN A 30 40.28 31.96 46.85
N VAL A 31 40.69 31.17 47.85
CA VAL A 31 40.11 29.85 48.12
C VAL A 31 38.63 29.97 48.46
N VAL A 32 38.24 30.93 49.31
CA VAL A 32 36.82 31.16 49.64
C VAL A 32 36.02 31.55 48.40
N ASN A 33 36.58 32.39 47.52
CA ASN A 33 35.92 32.74 46.26
C ASN A 33 35.76 31.54 45.33
N GLN A 34 36.76 30.66 45.24
CA GLN A 34 36.66 29.42 44.46
C GLN A 34 35.59 28.48 45.05
N LEU A 35 35.57 28.30 46.38
CA LEU A 35 34.57 27.51 47.07
C LEU A 35 33.14 28.04 46.79
N ASN A 36 32.96 29.37 46.85
CA ASN A 36 31.67 29.99 46.59
C ASN A 36 31.22 29.80 45.13
N ARG A 37 32.16 29.85 44.17
CA ARG A 37 31.86 29.55 42.75
C ARG A 37 31.42 28.10 42.57
N ILE A 38 32.19 27.14 43.10
CA ILE A 38 31.84 25.72 43.02
C ILE A 38 30.49 25.46 43.68
N ARG A 39 30.18 26.12 44.80
CA ARG A 39 28.87 26.01 45.46
C ARG A 39 27.73 26.56 44.61
N ALA A 40 27.95 27.69 43.92
CA ALA A 40 26.97 28.25 43.00
C ALA A 40 26.75 27.33 41.78
N ASP A 41 27.83 26.80 41.20
CA ASP A 41 27.77 25.87 40.08
C ASP A 41 27.06 24.56 40.48
N LEU A 42 27.31 24.06 41.70
CA LEU A 42 26.62 22.89 42.25
C LEU A 42 25.13 23.15 42.46
N ALA A 43 24.75 24.35 42.92
CA ALA A 43 23.33 24.72 43.06
C ALA A 43 22.63 24.75 41.69
N VAL A 44 23.26 25.34 40.68
CA VAL A 44 22.74 25.34 39.29
C VAL A 44 22.65 23.92 38.74
N ALA A 45 23.68 23.10 38.93
CA ALA A 45 23.65 21.70 38.51
C ALA A 45 22.49 20.94 39.18
N ASN A 46 22.28 21.14 40.48
CA ASN A 46 21.19 20.51 41.21
C ASN A 46 19.81 20.96 40.70
N ASP A 47 19.64 22.25 40.37
CA ASP A 47 18.41 22.77 39.75
C ASP A 47 18.17 22.17 38.36
N THR A 48 19.24 21.99 37.56
CA THR A 48 19.12 21.34 36.24
C THR A 48 18.76 19.87 36.36
N ILE A 49 19.35 19.15 37.32
CA ILE A 49 18.99 17.74 37.63
C ILE A 49 17.53 17.67 38.07
N GLY A 50 17.09 18.57 38.94
CA GLY A 50 15.69 18.67 39.34
C GLY A 50 14.76 18.85 38.13
N ASN A 51 15.04 19.81 37.25
CA ASN A 51 14.26 20.06 36.05
C ASN A 51 14.24 18.85 35.09
N LEU A 52 15.38 18.19 34.89
CA LEU A 52 15.46 16.98 34.06
C LEU A 52 14.64 15.83 34.65
N ASN A 53 14.69 15.61 35.96
CA ASN A 53 13.87 14.61 36.64
C ASN A 53 12.37 14.90 36.45
N HIS A 54 11.94 16.15 36.60
CA HIS A 54 10.52 16.52 36.39
C HIS A 54 10.09 16.30 34.93
N LYS A 55 10.97 16.57 33.95
CA LYS A 55 10.69 16.28 32.54
C LYS A 55 10.62 14.77 32.28
N LEU A 56 11.51 13.99 32.90
CA LEU A 56 11.52 12.53 32.79
C LEU A 56 10.23 11.94 33.38
N GLU A 57 9.82 12.37 34.58
CA GLU A 57 8.57 11.94 35.21
C GLU A 57 7.34 12.28 34.34
N ARG A 58 7.34 13.47 33.72
CA ARG A 58 6.27 13.85 32.79
C ARG A 58 6.22 12.97 31.55
N LEU A 59 7.39 12.66 30.97
CA LEU A 59 7.48 11.77 29.81
C LEU A 59 7.06 10.34 30.18
N ASP A 60 7.41 9.85 31.37
CA ASP A 60 6.97 8.53 31.87
C ASP A 60 5.45 8.48 32.03
N LEU A 61 4.85 9.52 32.62
CA LEU A 61 3.39 9.63 32.74
C LEU A 61 2.72 9.64 31.35
N GLN A 62 3.22 10.46 30.43
CA GLN A 62 2.67 10.56 29.08
C GLN A 62 2.81 9.23 28.32
N ALA A 63 3.93 8.53 28.46
CA ALA A 63 4.13 7.22 27.85
C ALA A 63 3.11 6.20 28.39
N ARG A 64 2.85 6.18 29.70
CA ARG A 64 1.85 5.30 30.30
C ARG A 64 0.43 5.62 29.83
N GLU A 65 0.09 6.90 29.72
CA GLU A 65 -1.21 7.34 29.20
C GLU A 65 -1.42 6.91 27.75
N GLU A 66 -0.42 7.07 26.89
CA GLU A 66 -0.49 6.62 25.51
C GLU A 66 -0.54 5.09 25.39
N ILE A 67 0.16 4.34 26.25
CA ILE A 67 0.02 2.87 26.30
C ILE A 67 -1.41 2.48 26.63
N ILE A 68 -2.01 3.06 27.67
CA ILE A 68 -3.40 2.77 28.07
C ILE A 68 -4.38 3.14 26.95
N ARG A 69 -4.14 4.28 26.28
CA ARG A 69 -4.96 4.72 25.13
C ARG A 69 -4.88 3.73 23.97
N LEU A 70 -3.67 3.29 23.61
CA LEU A 70 -3.45 2.33 22.54
C LEU A 70 -4.08 0.97 22.88
N GLU A 71 -3.89 0.48 24.11
CA GLU A 71 -4.51 -0.77 24.58
C GLU A 71 -6.04 -0.72 24.50
N ASN A 72 -6.66 0.41 24.90
CA ASN A 72 -8.10 0.57 24.81
C ASN A 72 -8.58 0.61 23.35
N SER A 73 -7.85 1.31 22.47
CA SER A 73 -8.17 1.35 21.04
C SER A 73 -8.05 -0.02 20.37
N LEU A 74 -7.06 -0.83 20.78
CA LEU A 74 -6.87 -2.18 20.29
C LEU A 74 -8.01 -3.08 20.74
N LYS A 75 -8.40 -3.03 22.02
CA LYS A 75 -9.56 -3.78 22.55
C LYS A 75 -10.86 -3.42 21.85
N GLU A 76 -11.08 -2.13 21.57
CA GLU A 76 -12.25 -1.68 20.82
C GLU A 76 -12.23 -2.22 19.39
N LEU A 77 -11.08 -2.17 18.72
CA LEU A 77 -10.91 -2.68 17.38
C LEU A 77 -11.13 -4.20 17.31
N GLU A 78 -10.59 -4.94 18.28
CA GLU A 78 -10.80 -6.38 18.44
C GLU A 78 -12.28 -6.71 18.61
N ALA A 79 -12.99 -6.01 19.51
CA ALA A 79 -14.42 -6.19 19.71
C ALA A 79 -15.24 -5.89 18.43
N ARG A 80 -14.83 -4.89 17.64
CA ARG A 80 -15.45 -4.56 16.35
C ARG A 80 -15.21 -5.64 15.30
N PHE A 81 -14.01 -6.20 15.23
CA PHE A 81 -13.74 -7.33 14.32
C PHE A 81 -14.52 -8.56 14.71
N ASP A 82 -14.58 -8.88 16.01
CA ASP A 82 -15.35 -9.99 16.55
C ASP A 82 -16.84 -9.90 16.20
N THR A 83 -17.44 -8.72 16.38
CA THR A 83 -18.84 -8.48 16.04
C THR A 83 -19.07 -8.60 14.54
N ASN A 84 -18.22 -7.98 13.71
CA ASN A 84 -18.31 -8.09 12.25
C ASN A 84 -18.14 -9.53 11.75
N LEU A 85 -17.22 -10.29 12.33
CA LEU A 85 -16.99 -11.69 11.96
C LEU A 85 -18.20 -12.55 12.35
N ARG A 86 -18.76 -12.37 13.55
CA ARG A 86 -19.98 -13.08 13.97
C ARG A 86 -21.14 -12.78 13.02
N THR A 87 -21.40 -11.51 12.72
CA THR A 87 -22.45 -11.13 11.77
C THR A 87 -22.18 -11.65 10.35
N GLY A 88 -20.92 -11.67 9.92
CA GLY A 88 -20.53 -12.25 8.63
C GLY A 88 -20.80 -13.75 8.57
N ILE A 89 -20.47 -14.49 9.63
CA ILE A 89 -20.75 -15.93 9.75
C ILE A 89 -22.26 -16.19 9.73
N GLU A 90 -23.03 -15.47 10.54
CA GLU A 90 -24.51 -15.58 10.56
C GLU A 90 -25.10 -15.36 9.16
N ARG A 91 -24.62 -14.33 8.44
CA ARG A 91 -25.10 -14.06 7.08
C ARG A 91 -24.74 -15.16 6.08
N VAL A 92 -23.55 -15.75 6.21
CA VAL A 92 -23.13 -16.88 5.37
C VAL A 92 -24.00 -18.10 5.65
N GLU A 93 -24.26 -18.41 6.91
CA GLU A 93 -25.14 -19.53 7.29
C GLU A 93 -26.58 -19.34 6.76
N GLU A 94 -27.12 -18.12 6.82
CA GLU A 94 -28.41 -17.78 6.20
C GLU A 94 -28.41 -18.04 4.69
N LEU A 95 -27.39 -17.55 3.98
CA LEU A 95 -27.26 -17.76 2.54
C LEU A 95 -27.09 -19.24 2.18
N GLU A 96 -26.37 -20.01 2.98
CA GLU A 96 -26.25 -21.46 2.81
C GLU A 96 -27.59 -22.17 3.02
N ASN A 97 -28.39 -21.73 4.01
CA ASN A 97 -29.75 -22.23 4.23
C ASN A 97 -30.66 -21.94 3.05
N GLU A 98 -30.66 -20.70 2.54
CA GLU A 98 -31.42 -20.30 1.35
C GLU A 98 -31.01 -21.12 0.13
N ASN A 99 -29.70 -21.30 -0.09
CA ASN A 99 -29.16 -22.08 -1.22
C ASN A 99 -29.59 -23.56 -1.13
N ARG A 100 -29.56 -24.15 0.07
CA ARG A 100 -30.10 -25.50 0.30
C ARG A 100 -31.59 -25.59 -0.03
N GLN A 101 -32.39 -24.60 0.36
CA GLN A 101 -33.82 -24.57 0.06
C GLN A 101 -34.08 -24.43 -1.45
N LEU A 102 -33.34 -23.54 -2.13
CA LEU A 102 -33.46 -23.35 -3.58
C LEU A 102 -33.07 -24.62 -4.35
N ARG A 103 -31.99 -25.30 -3.96
CA ARG A 103 -31.62 -26.60 -4.53
C ARG A 103 -32.73 -27.64 -4.37
N GLY A 104 -33.30 -27.75 -3.17
CA GLY A 104 -34.43 -28.65 -2.93
C GLY A 104 -35.66 -28.34 -3.79
N ARG A 105 -35.93 -27.05 -4.08
CA ARG A 105 -37.01 -26.64 -4.99
C ARG A 105 -36.69 -26.99 -6.44
N ILE A 106 -35.45 -26.78 -6.89
CA ILE A 106 -34.99 -27.17 -8.23
C ILE A 106 -35.11 -28.68 -8.40
N ASP A 107 -34.63 -29.48 -7.45
CA ASP A 107 -34.73 -30.94 -7.47
C ASP A 107 -36.20 -31.43 -7.50
N GLY A 108 -37.11 -30.71 -6.84
CA GLY A 108 -38.55 -30.96 -6.91
C GLY A 108 -39.12 -30.72 -8.31
N LEU A 109 -38.79 -29.57 -8.91
CA LEU A 109 -39.22 -29.22 -10.27
C LEU A 109 -38.62 -30.17 -11.32
N GLU A 110 -37.35 -30.55 -11.19
CA GLU A 110 -36.71 -31.52 -12.08
C GLU A 110 -37.39 -32.89 -12.00
N ARG A 111 -37.76 -33.35 -10.80
CA ARG A 111 -38.51 -34.62 -10.64
C ARG A 111 -39.87 -34.54 -11.32
N HIS A 112 -40.64 -33.48 -11.10
CA HIS A 112 -41.93 -33.30 -11.76
C HIS A 112 -41.81 -33.19 -13.27
N ALA A 113 -40.80 -32.51 -13.81
CA ALA A 113 -40.54 -32.46 -15.24
C ALA A 113 -40.24 -33.86 -15.81
N ARG A 114 -39.40 -34.65 -15.13
CA ARG A 114 -39.11 -36.04 -15.53
C ARG A 114 -40.35 -36.93 -15.49
N GLU A 115 -41.21 -36.76 -14.48
CA GLU A 115 -42.49 -37.48 -14.39
C GLU A 115 -43.45 -37.08 -15.50
N GLN A 116 -43.55 -35.79 -15.82
CA GLN A 116 -44.38 -35.30 -16.91
C GLN A 116 -43.92 -35.87 -18.25
N VAL A 117 -42.61 -35.86 -18.55
CA VAL A 117 -42.06 -36.48 -19.77
C VAL A 117 -42.39 -37.97 -19.83
N ARG A 118 -42.27 -38.71 -18.72
CA ARG A 118 -42.66 -40.13 -18.68
C ARG A 118 -44.15 -40.35 -18.94
N MET A 119 -45.02 -39.50 -18.40
CA MET A 119 -46.46 -39.56 -18.66
C MET A 119 -46.77 -39.25 -20.12
N GLU A 120 -46.17 -38.21 -20.69
CA GLU A 120 -46.31 -37.81 -22.08
C GLU A 120 -45.83 -38.92 -23.02
N ASP A 121 -44.67 -39.53 -22.76
CA ASP A 121 -44.17 -40.67 -23.53
C ASP A 121 -45.09 -41.88 -23.41
N GLY A 122 -45.62 -42.17 -22.22
CA GLY A 122 -46.61 -43.24 -22.02
C GLY A 122 -47.93 -42.99 -22.79
N ILE A 123 -48.38 -41.74 -22.87
CA ILE A 123 -49.54 -41.36 -23.70
C ILE A 123 -49.18 -41.52 -25.18
N ARG A 124 -48.01 -41.04 -25.62
CA ARG A 124 -47.55 -41.13 -27.01
C ARG A 124 -47.48 -42.58 -27.48
N VAL A 125 -46.95 -43.49 -26.65
CA VAL A 125 -46.90 -44.92 -26.96
C VAL A 125 -48.32 -45.50 -27.11
N ARG A 126 -49.23 -45.24 -26.17
CA ARG A 126 -50.62 -45.71 -26.28
C ARG A 126 -51.33 -45.21 -27.53
N VAL A 127 -51.15 -43.93 -27.87
CA VAL A 127 -51.73 -43.34 -29.08
C VAL A 127 -51.15 -43.97 -30.34
N LEU A 128 -49.83 -44.22 -30.38
CA LEU A 128 -49.20 -44.89 -31.52
C LEU A 128 -49.68 -46.34 -31.68
N ASP A 129 -49.89 -47.06 -30.58
CA ASP A 129 -50.44 -48.42 -30.61
C ASP A 129 -51.90 -48.41 -31.08
N GLU A 130 -52.74 -47.48 -30.60
CA GLU A 130 -54.13 -47.34 -31.04
C GLU A 130 -54.24 -46.96 -32.53
N VAL A 131 -53.39 -46.05 -33.02
CA VAL A 131 -53.31 -45.72 -34.45
C VAL A 131 -52.89 -46.93 -35.27
N ARG A 132 -51.94 -47.73 -34.78
CA ARG A 132 -51.50 -48.97 -35.43
C ARG A 132 -52.64 -49.99 -35.50
N ASP A 133 -53.36 -50.21 -34.42
CA ASP A 133 -54.51 -51.12 -34.36
C ASP A 133 -55.63 -50.68 -35.32
N MET A 134 -55.97 -49.39 -35.34
CA MET A 134 -56.95 -48.85 -36.29
C MET A 134 -56.53 -49.07 -37.76
N MET A 135 -55.23 -48.96 -38.09
CA MET A 135 -54.76 -49.22 -39.45
C MET A 135 -54.85 -50.71 -39.82
N MET A 136 -54.69 -51.61 -38.85
CA MET A 136 -54.80 -53.06 -39.06
C MET A 136 -56.28 -53.49 -39.20
N GLU A 137 -57.18 -52.99 -38.35
CA GLU A 137 -58.63 -53.23 -38.46
C GLU A 137 -59.23 -52.67 -39.75
N ARG A 138 -58.75 -51.51 -40.21
CA ARG A 138 -59.19 -50.91 -41.49
C ARG A 138 -58.57 -51.58 -42.72
N GLY A 139 -57.45 -52.29 -42.56
CA GLY A 139 -56.82 -53.11 -43.59
C GLY A 139 -57.58 -54.40 -43.91
N GLU A 140 -58.37 -54.92 -42.95
CA GLU A 140 -59.22 -56.09 -43.14
C GLU A 140 -60.57 -55.76 -43.79
N SER A 141 -61.02 -54.50 -43.73
CA SER A 141 -62.15 -54.01 -44.52
C SER A 141 -61.72 -53.58 -45.94
N ARG A 142 -61.15 -54.52 -46.70
CA ARG A 142 -60.94 -54.36 -48.15
C ARG A 142 -62.28 -54.54 -48.88
N VAL A 143 -63.01 -53.43 -49.04
CA VAL A 143 -63.86 -53.26 -50.22
C VAL A 143 -62.93 -53.29 -51.44
N LYS A 144 -63.03 -54.35 -52.25
CA LYS A 144 -62.45 -54.45 -53.60
C LYS A 144 -62.93 -53.26 -54.43
N VAL A 145 -62.08 -52.26 -54.66
CA VAL A 145 -62.21 -51.38 -55.82
C VAL A 145 -61.05 -51.69 -56.74
N GLU A 146 -61.39 -52.46 -57.76
CA GLU A 146 -60.58 -52.86 -58.89
C GLU A 146 -60.44 -51.67 -59.84
N LEU A 147 -59.23 -51.16 -60.02
CA LEU A 147 -58.89 -50.36 -61.21
C LEU A 147 -57.51 -50.78 -61.69
N GLY A 148 -57.51 -51.34 -62.88
CA GLY A 148 -56.38 -52.00 -63.49
C GLY A 148 -55.51 -51.10 -64.36
N ILE A 149 -54.39 -51.72 -64.74
CA ILE A 149 -53.66 -51.62 -66.00
C ILE A 149 -52.84 -50.33 -66.23
N GLY A 150 -51.52 -50.52 -66.36
CA GLY A 150 -50.73 -49.77 -67.34
C GLY A 150 -49.24 -49.66 -67.05
N MET A 151 -48.44 -50.59 -67.62
CA MET A 151 -47.11 -50.44 -68.26
C MET A 151 -46.17 -49.30 -67.75
N GLY A 152 -44.90 -49.48 -67.42
CA GLY A 152 -43.88 -50.42 -67.90
C GLY A 152 -42.64 -49.66 -68.41
N ARG A 153 -41.43 -50.18 -68.12
CA ARG A 153 -40.04 -49.74 -68.46
C ARG A 153 -39.47 -48.65 -67.52
N GLY A 154 -38.37 -48.88 -66.78
CA GLY A 154 -37.00 -49.22 -67.22
C GLY A 154 -36.23 -47.89 -67.38
N ASP A 155 -35.13 -47.55 -66.70
CA ASP A 155 -33.89 -48.29 -66.47
C ASP A 155 -32.95 -47.49 -65.52
N VAL A 156 -32.26 -48.21 -64.61
CA VAL A 156 -30.86 -48.09 -64.10
C VAL A 156 -30.25 -46.77 -63.54
N VAL A 157 -29.41 -46.98 -62.49
CA VAL A 157 -28.32 -46.17 -61.86
C VAL A 157 -28.70 -45.50 -60.52
N LYS A 158 -28.35 -45.97 -59.30
CA LYS A 158 -27.05 -46.20 -58.59
C LYS A 158 -26.84 -45.16 -57.47
N ALA A 159 -26.65 -45.69 -56.25
CA ALA A 159 -25.91 -45.16 -55.08
C ALA A 159 -26.52 -44.07 -54.16
N CYS A 160 -26.72 -44.51 -52.90
CA CYS A 160 -26.24 -43.97 -51.61
C CYS A 160 -26.58 -42.55 -51.12
N SER A 161 -27.09 -42.55 -49.87
CA SER A 161 -26.78 -41.66 -48.73
C SER A 161 -27.53 -40.34 -48.50
N ALA A 162 -28.24 -40.35 -47.37
CA ALA A 162 -28.18 -39.39 -46.24
C ALA A 162 -28.94 -38.05 -46.29
N GLY A 163 -29.75 -37.86 -45.24
CA GLY A 163 -29.91 -36.57 -44.55
C GLY A 163 -30.98 -35.63 -45.08
N SER A 164 -32.23 -35.79 -44.62
CA SER A 164 -33.25 -34.75 -44.78
C SER A 164 -33.08 -33.70 -43.68
N ASP A 165 -32.72 -32.49 -44.11
CA ASP A 165 -32.69 -31.26 -43.34
C ASP A 165 -34.05 -30.96 -42.69
N VAL A 166 -34.00 -30.69 -41.39
CA VAL A 166 -35.04 -30.03 -40.60
C VAL A 166 -34.69 -28.55 -40.60
N LEU A 167 -35.41 -27.75 -41.38
CA LEU A 167 -35.31 -26.29 -41.30
C LEU A 167 -36.51 -25.74 -40.51
N VAL A 168 -36.19 -25.33 -39.29
CA VAL A 168 -37.03 -24.61 -38.33
C VAL A 168 -37.32 -23.19 -38.86
N PRO A 169 -38.50 -22.60 -38.61
CA PRO A 169 -38.72 -21.19 -38.86
C PRO A 169 -38.17 -20.35 -37.70
N ASP A 170 -37.06 -19.66 -37.95
CA ASP A 170 -36.57 -18.53 -37.13
C ASP A 170 -37.14 -17.22 -37.67
N SER A 171 -37.79 -16.43 -36.81
CA SER A 171 -37.90 -14.96 -36.94
C SER A 171 -38.53 -14.35 -35.68
N MET A 172 -37.70 -13.89 -34.74
CA MET A 172 -38.06 -12.81 -33.81
C MET A 172 -37.50 -11.47 -34.33
N PRO A 173 -38.25 -10.37 -34.23
CA PRO A 173 -37.85 -9.08 -34.77
C PRO A 173 -36.86 -8.34 -33.86
N MET A 174 -35.76 -7.86 -34.45
CA MET A 174 -34.87 -6.88 -33.82
C MET A 174 -35.50 -5.49 -33.90
N GLY A 175 -35.85 -4.95 -32.73
CA GLY A 175 -36.28 -3.55 -32.58
C GLY A 175 -35.13 -2.61 -32.94
N SER A 176 -35.28 -1.91 -34.07
CA SER A 176 -34.45 -0.76 -34.42
C SER A 176 -35.14 0.51 -33.94
N VAL A 177 -34.41 1.30 -33.16
CA VAL A 177 -34.77 2.62 -32.66
C VAL A 177 -34.93 3.61 -33.82
N PRO A 178 -35.95 4.49 -33.78
CA PRO A 178 -35.83 5.83 -34.31
C PRO A 178 -35.87 6.89 -33.19
N GLY A 179 -35.17 7.99 -33.47
CA GLY A 179 -34.81 9.02 -32.51
C GLY A 179 -35.94 9.86 -31.90
N VAL A 180 -35.53 10.53 -30.82
CA VAL A 180 -35.94 11.89 -30.39
C VAL A 180 -37.38 12.08 -29.90
N GLY A 181 -37.49 12.35 -28.59
CA GLY A 181 -38.42 13.36 -28.07
C GLY A 181 -39.25 12.96 -26.86
N GLY A 182 -38.87 13.47 -25.68
CA GLY A 182 -39.86 13.98 -24.72
C GLY A 182 -40.24 13.12 -23.52
N ARG A 183 -39.60 13.45 -22.39
CA ARG A 183 -40.16 13.62 -21.03
C ARG A 183 -40.68 12.41 -20.24
N SER A 184 -39.92 12.16 -19.18
CA SER A 184 -40.33 12.10 -17.77
C SER A 184 -40.90 10.78 -17.21
N GLY A 185 -40.04 10.12 -16.44
CA GLY A 185 -40.31 9.90 -15.01
C GLY A 185 -40.56 8.47 -14.56
N LEU A 186 -39.54 7.84 -13.97
CA LEU A 186 -39.47 7.40 -12.56
C LEU A 186 -38.62 6.11 -12.40
N SER A 187 -37.57 6.26 -11.59
CA SER A 187 -36.91 5.30 -10.69
C SER A 187 -36.79 3.82 -11.10
N SER A 188 -35.54 3.40 -11.37
CA SER A 188 -35.07 2.05 -11.09
C SER A 188 -33.59 2.09 -10.71
N THR A 189 -33.36 1.76 -9.44
CA THR A 189 -32.13 1.20 -8.88
C THR A 189 -31.91 -0.19 -9.47
N LEU A 190 -30.68 -0.55 -9.85
CA LEU A 190 -29.99 -1.83 -9.55
C LEU A 190 -28.71 -1.99 -10.41
N SER A 191 -27.60 -2.08 -9.67
CA SER A 191 -26.47 -3.00 -9.83
C SER A 191 -25.87 -3.26 -11.21
N ASP A 192 -24.71 -2.64 -11.44
CA ASP A 192 -23.76 -2.96 -12.50
C ASP A 192 -22.53 -3.66 -11.86
N THR A 193 -22.50 -4.99 -11.89
CA THR A 193 -21.33 -5.82 -11.52
C THR A 193 -21.14 -6.90 -12.59
N THR A 194 -20.64 -6.50 -13.76
CA THR A 194 -20.31 -7.42 -14.84
C THR A 194 -18.89 -7.95 -14.66
N TRP A 195 -18.78 -9.14 -14.05
CA TRP A 195 -17.60 -9.99 -14.12
C TRP A 195 -17.44 -10.52 -15.55
N ARG A 196 -16.48 -9.97 -16.27
CA ARG A 196 -16.12 -10.33 -17.63
C ARG A 196 -15.19 -11.56 -17.59
N THR A 197 -15.63 -12.68 -18.16
CA THR A 197 -14.81 -13.86 -18.46
C THR A 197 -14.14 -13.67 -19.83
N PRO A 198 -12.82 -13.89 -20.00
CA PRO A 198 -12.25 -14.04 -21.34
C PRO A 198 -12.26 -15.52 -21.75
N SER A 199 -12.99 -15.78 -22.83
CA SER A 199 -12.92 -17.01 -23.62
C SER A 199 -11.61 -17.03 -24.41
N LEU A 200 -10.91 -18.16 -24.35
CA LEU A 200 -9.57 -18.38 -24.85
C LEU A 200 -9.65 -19.04 -26.24
N VAL A 201 -9.78 -18.24 -27.29
CA VAL A 201 -9.49 -18.63 -28.68
C VAL A 201 -8.89 -17.42 -29.39
N GLY A 202 -7.61 -17.52 -29.77
CA GLY A 202 -6.94 -16.54 -30.61
C GLY A 202 -5.47 -16.39 -30.26
N GLU A 203 -4.62 -17.18 -30.91
CA GLU A 203 -3.18 -16.95 -30.97
C GLU A 203 -2.87 -15.50 -31.36
N LYS A 204 -2.17 -14.78 -30.48
CA LYS A 204 -1.13 -13.83 -30.85
C LYS A 204 -0.24 -13.58 -29.63
N THR A 205 1.00 -14.01 -29.79
CA THR A 205 2.12 -13.89 -28.88
C THR A 205 2.52 -12.41 -28.78
N GLU A 206 2.02 -11.68 -27.79
CA GLU A 206 2.62 -10.47 -27.21
C GLU A 206 1.68 -9.95 -26.09
N GLU A 207 2.26 -9.48 -24.98
CA GLU A 207 1.59 -8.83 -23.82
C GLU A 207 1.00 -9.72 -22.68
N VAL A 208 1.85 -10.52 -22.02
CA VAL A 208 1.56 -11.12 -20.69
C VAL A 208 2.13 -10.27 -19.52
N GLY A 209 2.80 -9.16 -19.83
CA GLY A 209 3.48 -8.29 -18.85
C GLY A 209 2.60 -7.22 -18.20
N THR A 210 1.48 -6.85 -18.81
CA THR A 210 0.66 -5.67 -18.42
C THR A 210 -0.32 -5.95 -17.28
N GLU A 211 -0.66 -7.21 -17.02
CA GLU A 211 -1.67 -7.56 -16.00
C GLU A 211 -1.15 -7.36 -14.56
N LEU A 212 0.15 -7.57 -14.34
CA LEU A 212 0.78 -7.43 -13.02
C LEU A 212 1.03 -5.97 -12.63
N GLU A 213 1.35 -5.13 -13.62
CA GLU A 213 1.58 -3.69 -13.43
C GLU A 213 0.31 -2.93 -13.00
N GLY A 214 -0.87 -3.43 -13.39
CA GLY A 214 -2.15 -2.88 -12.93
C GLY A 214 -2.44 -3.15 -11.46
N VAL A 215 -1.98 -4.29 -10.94
CA VAL A 215 -2.25 -4.76 -9.56
C VAL A 215 -1.34 -4.08 -8.55
N VAL A 216 -0.11 -3.74 -8.95
CA VAL A 216 0.94 -3.29 -8.04
C VAL A 216 1.20 -1.78 -8.18
N LYS A 217 0.15 -0.95 -8.29
CA LYS A 217 0.33 0.52 -8.37
C LYS A 217 0.45 1.16 -7.00
N GLN A 218 1.35 2.15 -6.87
CA GLN A 218 1.54 2.94 -5.66
C GLN A 218 0.30 3.75 -5.30
N GLY A 219 -0.40 4.32 -6.30
CA GLY A 219 -1.73 4.90 -6.12
C GLY A 219 -1.77 6.02 -5.08
N GLY A 220 -0.71 6.82 -5.00
CA GLY A 220 -0.59 7.94 -4.06
C GLY A 220 -0.20 7.56 -2.62
N ARG A 221 0.10 6.29 -2.34
CA ARG A 221 0.61 5.86 -1.02
C ARG A 221 2.03 6.38 -0.79
N SER A 222 2.42 6.54 0.47
CA SER A 222 3.83 6.82 0.80
C SER A 222 4.72 5.67 0.33
N LEU A 223 5.99 5.93 0.04
CA LEU A 223 6.93 4.90 -0.42
C LEU A 223 7.05 3.75 0.60
N ALA A 224 7.04 4.09 1.89
CA ALA A 224 7.05 3.14 3.00
C ALA A 224 5.81 2.24 3.01
N ASP A 225 4.61 2.84 2.93
CA ASP A 225 3.35 2.11 2.95
C ASP A 225 3.18 1.23 1.71
N TYR A 226 3.63 1.72 0.55
CA TYR A 226 3.64 0.97 -0.69
C TYR A 226 4.56 -0.24 -0.59
N PHE A 227 5.78 -0.05 -0.09
CA PHE A 227 6.73 -1.15 0.06
C PHE A 227 6.24 -2.21 1.05
N ALA A 228 5.67 -1.79 2.19
CA ALA A 228 5.05 -2.70 3.16
C ALA A 228 3.88 -3.50 2.54
N ALA A 229 3.05 -2.86 1.73
CA ALA A 229 1.99 -3.54 0.99
C ALA A 229 2.56 -4.54 -0.05
N ALA A 230 3.62 -4.17 -0.76
CA ALA A 230 4.30 -5.04 -1.72
C ALA A 230 4.93 -6.27 -1.04
N GLU A 231 5.49 -6.11 0.16
CA GLU A 231 5.99 -7.23 0.97
C GLU A 231 4.89 -8.21 1.39
N GLY A 232 3.70 -7.70 1.70
CA GLY A 232 2.52 -8.54 1.98
C GLY A 232 2.08 -9.35 0.76
N MET A 233 2.11 -8.73 -0.43
CA MET A 233 1.72 -9.38 -1.69
C MET A 233 2.76 -10.38 -2.20
N ARG A 234 4.04 -10.24 -1.82
CA ARG A 234 5.15 -11.09 -2.25
C ARG A 234 4.84 -12.59 -2.12
N ARG A 235 4.28 -13.01 -0.98
CA ARG A 235 4.01 -14.44 -0.71
C ARG A 235 3.01 -15.04 -1.70
N GLY A 236 2.04 -14.24 -2.16
CA GLY A 236 1.07 -14.66 -3.17
C GLY A 236 1.64 -14.64 -4.59
N LEU A 237 2.46 -13.62 -4.91
CA LEU A 237 3.01 -13.43 -6.24
C LEU A 237 4.18 -14.38 -6.57
N GLN A 238 5.04 -14.67 -5.59
CA GLN A 238 6.17 -15.59 -5.76
C GLN A 238 5.73 -17.06 -5.96
N ALA A 239 4.51 -17.41 -5.54
CA ALA A 239 3.94 -18.74 -5.80
C ALA A 239 3.53 -18.92 -7.27
N GLN A 240 3.37 -17.82 -8.02
CA GLN A 240 2.87 -17.85 -9.41
C GLN A 240 3.93 -17.50 -10.45
N ARG A 241 5.01 -16.79 -10.09
CA ARG A 241 5.98 -16.24 -11.04
C ARG A 241 7.41 -16.15 -10.49
N ASP A 242 8.35 -15.95 -11.41
CA ASP A 242 9.76 -15.71 -11.11
C ASP A 242 9.96 -14.42 -10.32
N GLU A 243 10.84 -14.47 -9.31
CA GLU A 243 11.09 -13.38 -8.38
C GLU A 243 11.47 -12.07 -9.09
N GLY A 244 12.25 -12.15 -10.18
CA GLY A 244 12.64 -10.97 -10.96
C GLY A 244 11.50 -10.30 -11.71
N GLU A 245 10.44 -11.03 -12.09
CA GLU A 245 9.25 -10.42 -12.71
C GLU A 245 8.41 -9.67 -11.69
N VAL A 246 8.27 -10.24 -10.50
CA VAL A 246 7.55 -9.60 -9.38
C VAL A 246 8.24 -8.30 -8.98
N VAL A 247 9.57 -8.31 -8.87
CA VAL A 247 10.36 -7.12 -8.57
C VAL A 247 10.19 -6.06 -9.67
N ARG A 248 10.25 -6.44 -10.95
CA ARG A 248 10.03 -5.51 -12.07
C ARG A 248 8.65 -4.85 -12.02
N ALA A 249 7.60 -5.62 -11.73
CA ALA A 249 6.26 -5.07 -11.60
C ALA A 249 6.12 -4.10 -10.42
N VAL A 250 6.75 -4.40 -9.28
CA VAL A 250 6.78 -3.50 -8.11
C VAL A 250 7.51 -2.19 -8.43
N VAL A 251 8.64 -2.25 -9.14
CA VAL A 251 9.40 -1.04 -9.49
C VAL A 251 8.65 -0.19 -10.51
N ARG A 252 8.02 -0.81 -11.52
CA ARG A 252 7.20 -0.11 -12.52
C ARG A 252 5.93 0.50 -11.93
N GLY A 253 5.43 -0.07 -10.85
CA GLY A 253 4.26 0.40 -10.11
C GLY A 253 4.47 1.68 -9.28
N LEU A 254 5.71 2.16 -9.16
CA LEU A 254 6.03 3.42 -8.47
C LEU A 254 5.53 4.64 -9.25
N ASP A 255 4.91 5.58 -8.54
CA ASP A 255 4.37 6.81 -9.11
C ASP A 255 5.49 7.84 -9.42
N ASP A 256 6.57 7.82 -8.64
CA ASP A 256 7.70 8.74 -8.80
C ASP A 256 8.71 8.19 -9.82
N SER A 257 8.75 8.81 -11.00
CA SER A 257 9.64 8.43 -12.09
C SER A 257 11.13 8.58 -11.77
N GLY A 258 11.50 9.50 -10.87
CA GLY A 258 12.90 9.71 -10.48
C GLY A 258 13.37 8.60 -9.55
N ILE A 259 12.55 8.27 -8.55
CA ILE A 259 12.81 7.15 -7.64
C ILE A 259 12.83 5.82 -8.41
N ARG A 260 11.91 5.65 -9.36
CA ARG A 260 11.90 4.46 -10.24
C ARG A 260 13.22 4.31 -11.00
N ALA A 261 13.69 5.38 -11.65
CA ALA A 261 14.92 5.32 -12.44
C ALA A 261 16.15 4.97 -11.57
N LEU A 262 16.26 5.57 -10.37
CA LEU A 262 17.34 5.30 -9.42
C LEU A 262 17.33 3.84 -8.95
N ILE A 263 16.15 3.31 -8.63
CA ILE A 263 15.98 1.92 -8.21
C ILE A 263 16.28 0.96 -9.37
N GLU A 264 15.83 1.26 -10.59
CA GLU A 264 16.11 0.45 -11.78
C GLU A 264 17.61 0.39 -12.09
N GLU A 265 18.32 1.52 -12.00
CA GLU A 265 19.76 1.60 -12.20
C GLU A 265 20.52 0.76 -11.16
N GLU A 266 20.24 0.97 -9.86
CA GLU A 266 20.94 0.26 -8.78
C GLU A 266 20.67 -1.26 -8.81
N ILE A 267 19.42 -1.67 -9.08
CA ILE A 267 19.05 -3.08 -9.17
C ILE A 267 19.61 -3.72 -10.45
N SER A 268 19.82 -2.96 -11.53
CA SER A 268 20.44 -3.50 -12.75
C SER A 268 21.87 -3.99 -12.51
N HIS A 269 22.58 -3.39 -11.55
CA HIS A 269 23.94 -3.77 -11.17
C HIS A 269 23.99 -4.96 -10.21
N VAL A 270 23.06 -5.03 -9.25
CA VAL A 270 23.04 -6.05 -8.18
C VAL A 270 22.23 -7.30 -8.57
N GLY A 271 21.29 -7.15 -9.50
CA GLY A 271 20.40 -8.20 -9.99
C GLY A 271 18.97 -8.08 -9.47
N TRP A 272 18.02 -8.51 -10.29
CA TRP A 272 16.57 -8.42 -10.06
C TRP A 272 16.09 -9.45 -9.02
N SER A 273 16.37 -9.18 -7.74
CA SER A 273 15.95 -9.99 -6.59
C SER A 273 15.23 -9.14 -5.54
N TRP A 274 14.39 -9.77 -4.71
CA TRP A 274 13.63 -9.04 -3.68
C TRP A 274 14.54 -8.46 -2.60
N SER A 275 15.61 -9.18 -2.25
CA SER A 275 16.61 -8.71 -1.28
C SER A 275 17.35 -7.47 -1.77
N ALA A 276 17.72 -7.43 -3.05
CA ALA A 276 18.32 -6.24 -3.66
C ALA A 276 17.33 -5.07 -3.67
N LEU A 277 16.08 -5.29 -4.10
CA LEU A 277 15.04 -4.26 -4.07
C LEU A 277 14.84 -3.69 -2.66
N ARG A 278 14.76 -4.55 -1.65
CA ARG A 278 14.61 -4.14 -0.25
C ARG A 278 15.78 -3.27 0.21
N ALA A 279 17.01 -3.67 -0.08
CA ALA A 279 18.19 -2.91 0.32
C ALA A 279 18.20 -1.51 -0.32
N VAL A 280 17.89 -1.43 -1.62
CA VAL A 280 17.84 -0.15 -2.35
C VAL A 280 16.68 0.72 -1.88
N MET A 281 15.48 0.17 -1.66
CA MET A 281 14.34 0.96 -1.17
C MET A 281 14.56 1.50 0.24
N LEU A 282 15.19 0.74 1.14
CA LEU A 282 15.54 1.25 2.47
C LEU A 282 16.55 2.39 2.39
N LYS A 283 17.57 2.27 1.53
CA LYS A 283 18.54 3.35 1.29
C LYS A 283 17.87 4.62 0.76
N VAL A 284 16.99 4.48 -0.23
CA VAL A 284 16.22 5.62 -0.78
C VAL A 284 15.30 6.27 0.25
N MET A 285 14.71 5.48 1.16
CA MET A 285 13.89 6.00 2.25
C MET A 285 14.75 6.78 3.28
N GLU A 286 15.93 6.26 3.63
CA GLU A 286 16.87 6.90 4.55
C GLU A 286 17.44 8.20 3.98
N ASP A 287 17.82 8.20 2.71
CA ASP A 287 18.31 9.39 1.99
C ASP A 287 17.24 10.50 1.88
N ARG A 288 15.95 10.12 1.94
CA ARG A 288 14.81 11.05 1.86
C ARG A 288 14.34 11.56 3.22
N GLU A 289 14.59 10.81 4.30
CA GLU A 289 14.31 11.24 5.68
C GLU A 289 15.41 12.15 6.25
N MET A 290 16.63 12.13 5.69
CA MET A 290 17.61 13.17 5.97
C MET A 290 17.26 14.47 5.23
N PRO A 291 17.11 15.62 5.92
CA PRO A 291 17.10 16.91 5.25
C PRO A 291 18.52 17.21 4.78
N ILE A 292 18.89 16.66 3.63
CA ILE A 292 20.13 17.01 2.94
C ILE A 292 19.96 18.45 2.44
N GLN A 293 20.49 19.39 3.22
CA GLN A 293 21.03 20.62 2.65
C GLN A 293 22.22 20.25 1.78
N GLU A 294 21.98 20.12 0.48
CA GLU A 294 23.02 20.36 -0.52
C GLU A 294 22.41 21.03 -1.76
N PRO A 295 22.86 22.23 -2.14
CA PRO A 295 22.79 22.66 -3.51
C PRO A 295 24.08 22.26 -4.23
N VAL A 296 23.93 21.24 -5.06
CA VAL A 296 24.45 21.15 -6.43
C VAL A 296 25.16 22.43 -6.90
N LYS A 297 26.43 22.30 -7.25
CA LYS A 297 27.14 23.23 -8.14
C LYS A 297 27.86 22.45 -9.22
N GLU A 298 27.18 22.22 -10.34
CA GLU A 298 27.81 22.23 -11.65
C GLU A 298 26.84 22.87 -12.66
N SER A 299 27.19 24.07 -13.12
CA SER A 299 27.15 24.42 -14.55
C SER A 299 27.57 25.88 -14.73
N GLU A 300 28.55 26.03 -15.61
CA GLU A 300 29.13 27.28 -16.08
C GLU A 300 28.09 28.15 -16.84
N MET A 301 28.28 29.45 -16.69
CA MET A 301 27.64 30.58 -17.40
C MET A 301 27.98 30.58 -18.92
N PRO A 302 27.43 31.47 -19.81
CA PRO A 302 26.86 32.80 -19.50
C PRO A 302 25.71 33.38 -20.37
N ASN A 303 25.16 34.48 -19.83
CA ASN A 303 24.65 35.68 -20.52
C ASN A 303 23.29 35.65 -21.27
N CYS A 304 22.32 36.43 -20.77
CA CYS A 304 21.88 37.67 -21.42
C CYS A 304 20.91 38.46 -20.52
N ASN A 305 21.16 39.77 -20.39
CA ASN A 305 20.29 40.75 -19.76
C ASN A 305 19.07 41.06 -20.65
N VAL A 306 17.84 41.05 -20.12
CA VAL A 306 16.80 41.99 -20.53
C VAL A 306 15.92 42.40 -19.34
N LYS A 307 15.75 43.71 -19.24
CA LYS A 307 14.96 44.53 -18.31
C LYS A 307 13.45 44.42 -18.63
N VAL A 308 12.57 44.51 -17.61
CA VAL A 308 11.34 45.35 -17.54
C VAL A 308 10.37 44.87 -16.44
N GLU A 309 10.02 45.83 -15.58
CA GLU A 309 8.80 46.09 -14.77
C GLU A 309 7.74 44.99 -14.59
N SER A 310 7.44 44.56 -13.35
CA SER A 310 6.57 45.18 -12.31
C SER A 310 5.09 44.78 -12.42
N THR A 311 4.60 43.97 -11.47
CA THR A 311 3.42 44.28 -10.63
C THR A 311 3.16 43.21 -9.55
N ASN A 312 3.21 43.65 -8.29
CA ASN A 312 2.33 43.36 -7.14
C ASN A 312 1.90 41.91 -6.81
N ALA A 313 2.31 41.39 -5.64
CA ALA A 313 1.50 41.48 -4.40
C ALA A 313 2.15 40.76 -3.19
N HIS A 314 2.03 41.43 -2.05
CA HIS A 314 2.17 41.04 -0.62
C HIS A 314 3.17 39.95 -0.19
N GLN A 315 4.31 40.38 0.36
CA GLN A 315 5.18 39.54 1.16
C GLN A 315 5.44 40.12 2.55
N VAL A 316 5.18 39.27 3.54
CA VAL A 316 5.27 39.46 4.99
C VAL A 316 6.71 39.76 5.41
N GLN A 317 6.88 40.73 6.31
CA GLN A 317 8.17 41.16 6.83
C GLN A 317 8.86 40.05 7.65
N HIS A 318 9.86 39.39 7.09
CA HIS A 318 10.79 38.54 7.85
C HIS A 318 12.01 39.35 8.32
N LYS A 319 12.27 39.31 9.63
CA LYS A 319 13.41 39.93 10.31
C LYS A 319 14.73 39.35 9.79
N ARG A 320 15.64 40.22 9.35
CA ARG A 320 17.00 39.88 8.92
C ARG A 320 17.80 39.25 10.06
N GLN A 321 18.26 38.01 9.89
CA GLN A 321 19.25 37.40 10.78
C GLN A 321 20.65 37.98 10.49
N ARG A 322 21.34 38.41 11.55
CA ARG A 322 22.71 38.94 11.50
C ARG A 322 23.69 37.83 11.10
N THR A 323 24.42 38.06 10.00
CA THR A 323 25.53 37.25 9.53
C THR A 323 26.62 37.16 10.60
N ARG A 324 26.88 35.96 11.12
CA ARG A 324 28.04 35.69 11.99
C ARG A 324 29.30 35.62 11.12
N ARG A 325 30.39 36.20 11.61
CA ARG A 325 31.68 36.24 10.91
C ARG A 325 32.29 34.84 10.85
N TYR A 326 32.83 34.51 9.68
CA TYR A 326 33.55 33.26 9.40
C TYR A 326 34.88 33.26 10.14
N ILE A 327 35.15 32.21 10.92
CA ILE A 327 36.47 31.97 11.55
C ILE A 327 37.18 30.95 10.65
N PRO A 328 38.41 31.25 10.15
CA PRO A 328 39.18 30.29 9.37
C PRO A 328 39.48 29.06 10.22
N ILE A 329 39.13 27.87 9.72
CA ILE A 329 39.47 26.59 10.34
C ILE A 329 40.97 26.36 10.14
N VAL A 330 41.72 26.37 11.24
CA VAL A 330 43.14 25.99 11.25
C VAL A 330 43.19 24.46 11.11
N PRO A 331 44.04 23.90 10.22
CA PRO A 331 44.19 22.45 10.11
C PRO A 331 44.61 21.85 11.46
N ALA A 332 44.00 20.73 11.83
CA ALA A 332 44.35 19.97 13.03
C ALA A 332 45.84 19.61 12.99
N ASP A 333 46.54 19.85 14.09
CA ASP A 333 47.91 19.43 14.30
C ASP A 333 47.97 17.94 14.67
N GLU A 334 49.13 17.32 14.46
CA GLU A 334 49.38 15.87 14.61
C GLU A 334 49.10 15.30 16.03
N GLU A 335 48.71 16.15 16.98
CA GLU A 335 48.32 15.77 18.33
C GLU A 335 46.82 15.44 18.44
N ASP A 336 45.97 16.11 17.65
CA ASP A 336 44.52 15.83 17.58
C ASP A 336 44.24 14.47 16.92
N GLU A 337 45.04 14.07 15.93
CA GLU A 337 44.94 12.74 15.29
C GLU A 337 45.28 11.60 16.26
N ARG A 338 46.21 11.84 17.20
CA ARG A 338 46.57 10.87 18.24
C ARG A 338 45.42 10.66 19.23
N ILE A 339 44.73 11.73 19.62
CA ILE A 339 43.57 11.66 20.53
C ILE A 339 42.41 10.89 19.89
N VAL A 340 42.15 11.12 18.60
CA VAL A 340 41.09 10.41 17.87
C VAL A 340 41.43 8.91 17.76
N MET A 341 42.68 8.55 17.45
CA MET A 341 43.11 7.16 17.34
C MET A 341 43.08 6.39 18.68
N GLU A 342 43.32 7.06 19.80
CA GLU A 342 43.24 6.46 21.15
C GLU A 342 41.77 6.17 21.55
N MET A 343 40.81 6.97 21.09
CA MET A 343 39.37 6.77 21.38
C MET A 343 38.77 5.54 20.69
N TYR A 344 39.35 5.06 19.59
CA TYR A 344 38.89 3.86 18.88
C TYR A 344 39.56 2.57 19.38
N ARG A 345 40.26 2.61 20.52
CA ARG A 345 41.04 1.47 21.05
C ARG A 345 40.37 0.71 22.19
N HIS A 346 39.04 0.64 22.23
CA HIS A 346 38.29 -0.19 23.17
C HIS A 346 37.32 -1.14 22.50
#